data_AF-A0A258T087-F1
#
_entry.id   AF-A0A258T087-F1
#
_cell.length_a   1.000
_cell.length_b   1.000
_cell.length_c   1.000
_cell.angle_alpha   90.00
_cell.angle_beta   90.00
_cell.angle_gamma   90.00
#
_symmetry.space_group_name_H-M   'P 1'
#
loop_
_entity.id
_entity.type
_entity.pdbx_description
1 polymer ?
#
loop_
_entity_poly.entity_id
_entity_poly.type
_entity_poly.pdbx_seq_one_letter_code
_entity_poly.pdbx_strand_id
1 'polypeptide(L)'
;MKALVLLSEGRHPVSGKACLLRNEAQAARLAATLDAAPHGLHAGPALGAPRDALGRGLSGLTHLRMAADADPVPALAEAIREVAPDVVLAGPRGQGGEDTGLVPYALAHRLGWPLIPDAVALVP
;
A
#
# COMPACT_ATOMS: atom_id res chain seq x y z
N MET A 1 5.05 3.56 16.51
CA MET A 1 5.75 2.78 15.46
C MET A 1 5.43 3.45 14.14
N LYS A 2 6.42 3.93 13.38
CA LYS A 2 6.21 4.63 12.11
C LYS A 2 5.64 3.65 11.07
N ALA A 3 4.40 3.88 10.64
CA ALA A 3 3.68 2.96 9.77
C ALA A 3 3.48 3.55 8.37
N LEU A 4 3.80 2.76 7.34
CA LEU A 4 3.55 3.08 5.95
C LEU A 4 2.54 2.09 5.35
N VAL A 5 1.59 2.59 4.56
CA VAL A 5 0.55 1.76 3.94
C VAL A 5 0.68 1.81 2.43
N LEU A 6 0.89 0.66 1.79
CA LEU A 6 0.91 0.55 0.34
C LEU A 6 -0.52 0.57 -0.20
N LEU A 7 -0.76 1.40 -1.21
CA LEU A 7 -2.04 1.55 -1.88
C LEU A 7 -1.91 1.27 -3.38
N SER A 8 -2.92 0.62 -3.94
CA SER A 8 -2.98 0.26 -5.36
C SER A 8 -4.25 0.80 -6.01
N GLU A 9 -4.20 0.96 -7.33
CA GLU A 9 -5.37 1.40 -8.09
C GLU A 9 -6.37 0.24 -8.24
N GLY A 10 -7.34 0.20 -7.32
CA GLY A 10 -8.37 -0.83 -7.28
C GLY A 10 -9.53 -0.60 -8.26
N ARG A 11 -10.21 -1.69 -8.62
CA ARG A 11 -11.42 -1.74 -9.45
C ARG A 11 -12.46 -2.60 -8.77
N HIS A 12 -13.69 -2.13 -8.76
CA HIS A 12 -14.81 -2.88 -8.21
C HIS A 12 -15.07 -4.14 -9.07
N PRO A 13 -15.14 -5.35 -8.49
CA PRO A 13 -15.18 -6.60 -9.25
C PRO A 13 -16.42 -6.72 -10.16
N VAL A 14 -17.53 -6.09 -9.78
CA VAL A 14 -18.77 -6.08 -10.59
C VAL A 14 -18.83 -4.93 -11.59
N SER A 15 -18.54 -3.69 -11.18
CA SER A 15 -18.78 -2.50 -12.02
C SER A 15 -17.54 -2.03 -12.79
N GLY A 16 -16.34 -2.56 -12.48
CA GLY A 16 -15.07 -2.15 -13.08
C GLY A 16 -14.60 -0.74 -12.74
N LYS A 17 -15.42 0.03 -11.99
CA LYS A 17 -15.11 1.40 -11.57
C LYS A 17 -13.92 1.42 -10.63
N ALA A 18 -13.07 2.44 -10.78
CA ALA A 18 -11.97 2.68 -9.86
C ALA A 18 -12.50 2.86 -8.42
N CYS A 19 -11.90 2.18 -7.45
CA CYS A 19 -12.28 2.27 -6.05
C CYS A 19 -11.11 1.90 -5.13
N LEU A 20 -11.08 2.49 -3.93
CA LEU A 20 -10.16 2.05 -2.88
C LEU A 20 -10.48 0.60 -2.49
N LEU A 21 -9.46 -0.25 -2.42
CA LEU A 21 -9.63 -1.64 -2.03
C LEU A 21 -9.99 -1.74 -0.55
N ARG A 22 -10.92 -2.66 -0.22
CA ARG A 22 -11.36 -2.91 1.16
C ARG A 22 -10.17 -3.21 2.08
N ASN A 23 -9.24 -4.05 1.64
CA ASN A 23 -8.10 -4.46 2.47
C ASN A 23 -7.12 -3.31 2.69
N GLU A 24 -6.98 -2.39 1.74
CA GLU A 24 -6.15 -1.20 1.89
C GLU A 24 -6.79 -0.17 2.84
N ALA A 25 -8.12 -0.02 2.80
CA ALA A 25 -8.85 0.77 3.79
C ALA A 25 -8.71 0.19 5.21
N GLN A 26 -8.70 -1.14 5.34
CA GLN A 26 -8.45 -1.82 6.63
C GLN A 26 -7.00 -1.64 7.08
N ALA A 27 -6.03 -1.77 6.17
CA ALA A 27 -4.62 -1.52 6.45
C ALA A 27 -4.38 -0.08 6.96
N ALA A 28 -5.01 0.92 6.34
CA ALA A 28 -4.97 2.31 6.82
C ALA A 28 -5.49 2.43 8.26
N ARG A 29 -6.58 1.72 8.58
CA ARG A 29 -7.13 1.72 9.95
C ARG A 29 -6.22 1.02 10.96
N LEU A 30 -5.58 -0.09 10.59
CA LEU A 30 -4.60 -0.78 11.43
C LEU A 30 -3.34 0.07 11.63
N ALA A 31 -2.87 0.76 10.59
CA ALA A 31 -1.75 1.68 10.72
C ALA A 31 -2.02 2.77 11.76
N ALA A 32 -3.24 3.32 11.77
CA ALA A 32 -3.65 4.35 12.72
C ALA A 32 -3.74 3.86 14.18
N THR A 33 -3.67 2.54 14.44
CA THR A 33 -3.55 2.02 15.81
C THR A 33 -2.10 1.87 16.27
N LEU A 34 -1.13 1.92 15.34
CA LEU A 34 0.31 1.75 15.59
C LEU A 34 1.09 3.07 15.53
N ASP A 35 0.60 3.99 14.70
CA ASP A 35 1.16 5.29 14.41
C ASP A 35 0.10 6.38 14.60
N ALA A 36 0.47 7.51 15.20
CA ALA A 36 -0.40 8.67 15.30
C ALA A 36 -0.53 9.42 13.95
N ALA A 37 0.42 9.22 13.03
CA ALA A 37 0.44 9.86 11.72
C ALA A 37 0.88 8.88 10.61
N PRO A 38 0.10 7.80 10.36
CA PRO A 38 0.46 6.81 9.36
C PRO A 38 0.35 7.41 7.95
N HIS A 39 1.29 7.05 7.08
CA HIS A 39 1.40 7.62 5.75
C HIS A 39 1.10 6.59 4.66
N GLY A 40 0.47 7.00 3.57
CA GLY A 40 0.24 6.16 2.40
C GLY A 40 1.35 6.27 1.37
N LEU A 41 1.60 5.19 0.62
CA LEU A 41 2.48 5.18 -0.54
C LEU A 41 1.80 4.47 -1.71
N HIS A 42 1.69 5.18 -2.82
CA HIS A 42 1.16 4.66 -4.07
C HIS A 42 2.17 4.82 -5.21
N ALA A 43 2.29 3.80 -6.05
CA ALA A 43 3.10 3.81 -7.26
C ALA A 43 2.21 3.48 -8.45
N GLY A 44 2.13 4.41 -9.42
CA GLY A 44 1.26 4.24 -10.59
C GLY A 44 1.14 5.49 -11.46
N PRO A 45 0.40 5.43 -12.57
CA PRO A 45 0.27 6.54 -13.51
C PRO A 45 -0.52 7.72 -12.97
N ALA A 46 -1.47 7.48 -12.07
CA ALA A 46 -2.33 8.49 -11.47
C ALA A 46 -2.69 8.12 -10.02
N LEU A 47 -3.04 9.11 -9.21
CA LEU A 47 -3.41 8.88 -7.80
C LEU A 47 -4.81 8.29 -7.62
N GLY A 48 -5.71 8.51 -8.59
CA GLY A 48 -7.02 7.86 -8.73
C GLY A 48 -7.78 7.62 -7.42
N ALA A 49 -8.27 6.40 -7.27
CA ALA A 49 -8.97 5.93 -6.08
C ALA A 49 -8.12 5.78 -4.80
N PRO A 50 -6.80 5.49 -4.85
CA PRO A 50 -5.93 5.52 -3.66
C PRO A 50 -6.07 6.77 -2.79
N ARG A 51 -6.37 7.95 -3.39
CA ARG A 51 -6.59 9.19 -2.64
C ARG A 51 -7.66 9.07 -1.54
N ASP A 52 -8.65 8.19 -1.73
CA ASP A 52 -9.77 8.03 -0.80
C ASP A 52 -9.31 7.43 0.54
N ALA A 53 -8.11 6.83 0.60
CA ALA A 53 -7.50 6.33 1.83
C ALA A 53 -7.16 7.44 2.84
N LEU A 54 -7.02 8.70 2.41
CA LEU A 54 -6.88 9.85 3.31
C LEU A 54 -8.08 9.99 4.24
N GLY A 55 -9.28 9.61 3.78
CA GLY A 55 -10.49 9.55 4.60
C GLY A 55 -10.62 8.28 5.47
N ARG A 56 -9.55 7.48 5.60
CA ARG A 56 -9.54 6.17 6.30
C ARG A 56 -8.50 6.07 7.41
N GLY A 57 -7.86 7.18 7.78
CA GLY A 57 -6.95 7.26 8.93
C GLY A 57 -5.51 7.58 8.57
N LEU A 58 -5.19 7.76 7.28
CA LEU A 58 -3.88 8.25 6.87
C LEU A 58 -3.75 9.75 7.11
N SER A 59 -2.59 10.20 7.58
CA SER A 59 -2.24 11.62 7.72
C SER A 59 -1.72 12.24 6.41
N GLY A 60 -1.30 11.40 5.46
CA GLY A 60 -0.78 11.83 4.17
C GLY A 60 -0.65 10.68 3.19
N LEU A 61 -0.31 11.02 1.94
CA LEU A 61 -0.14 10.06 0.84
C LEU A 61 0.94 10.56 -0.12
N THR A 62 1.96 9.74 -0.37
CA THR A 62 2.97 9.96 -1.40
C THR A 62 2.59 9.20 -2.67
N HIS A 63 2.63 9.89 -3.81
CA HIS A 63 2.41 9.30 -5.12
C HIS A 63 3.72 9.29 -5.93
N LEU A 64 4.23 8.09 -6.19
CA LEU A 64 5.32 7.85 -7.14
C LEU A 64 4.73 7.65 -8.53
N ARG A 65 4.82 8.70 -9.36
CA ARG A 65 4.28 8.67 -10.71
C ARG A 65 5.20 7.86 -11.64
N MET A 66 4.64 6.86 -12.30
CA MET A 66 5.34 5.95 -13.22
C MET A 66 4.40 5.48 -14.34
N ALA A 67 4.96 4.86 -15.38
CA ALA A 67 4.15 4.29 -16.46
C ALA A 67 3.27 3.14 -15.95
N ALA A 68 2.13 2.90 -16.62
CA ALA A 68 1.15 1.90 -16.19
C ALA A 68 1.66 0.45 -16.26
N ASP A 69 2.64 0.20 -17.14
CA ASP A 69 3.30 -1.08 -17.39
C ASP A 69 4.65 -1.22 -16.67
N ALA A 70 5.06 -0.21 -15.90
CA ALA A 70 6.30 -0.28 -15.13
C ALA A 70 6.13 -1.14 -13.88
N ASP A 71 7.13 -1.98 -13.58
CA ASP A 71 7.21 -2.67 -12.29
C ASP A 71 7.33 -1.63 -11.15
N PRO A 72 6.38 -1.57 -10.19
CA PRO A 72 6.42 -0.60 -9.11
C PRO A 72 7.42 -0.96 -8.01
N VAL A 73 7.86 -2.22 -7.91
CA VAL A 73 8.69 -2.72 -6.80
C VAL A 73 10.01 -1.95 -6.60
N PRO A 74 10.78 -1.59 -7.66
CA PRO A 74 12.01 -0.81 -7.49
C PRO A 74 11.78 0.55 -6.81
N ALA A 75 10.83 1.33 -7.32
CA ALA A 75 10.54 2.67 -6.83
C ALA A 75 9.92 2.63 -5.43
N LEU A 76 9.03 1.68 -5.16
CA LEU A 76 8.48 1.47 -3.83
C LEU A 76 9.57 1.11 -2.82
N ALA A 77 10.52 0.23 -3.18
CA ALA A 77 11.60 -0.15 -2.28
C ALA A 77 12.55 1.02 -1.98
N GLU A 78 12.86 1.85 -2.97
CA GLU A 78 13.66 3.07 -2.77
C GLU A 78 12.96 4.03 -1.81
N ALA A 79 11.69 4.35 -2.06
CA ALA A 79 10.91 5.21 -1.18
C ALA A 79 10.77 4.65 0.24
N ILE A 80 10.60 3.33 0.40
CA ILE A 80 10.56 2.69 1.73
C ILE A 80 11.90 2.85 2.44
N ARG A 81 13.05 2.70 1.76
CA ARG A 81 14.37 2.90 2.37
C ARG A 81 14.59 4.35 2.79
N GLU A 82 14.18 5.31 1.98
CA GLU A 82 14.28 6.75 2.30
C GLU A 82 13.41 7.14 3.49
N VAL A 83 12.16 6.64 3.52
CA VAL A 83 11.24 6.90 4.62
C VAL A 83 11.67 6.17 5.89
N ALA A 84 12.29 5.00 5.77
CA ALA A 84 12.68 4.10 6.86
C ALA A 84 11.54 3.90 7.90
N PRO A 85 10.36 3.37 7.49
CA PRO A 85 9.30 3.04 8.44
C PRO A 85 9.66 1.81 9.28
N ASP A 86 9.03 1.67 10.44
CA ASP A 86 9.17 0.47 11.28
C ASP A 86 8.35 -0.70 10.73
N VAL A 87 7.23 -0.40 10.07
CA VAL A 87 6.33 -1.40 9.47
C VAL A 87 5.72 -0.89 8.16
N VAL A 88 5.59 -1.80 7.19
CA VAL A 88 4.87 -1.57 5.94
C VAL A 88 3.67 -2.50 5.89
N LEU A 89 2.47 -1.94 5.75
CA LEU A 89 1.23 -2.69 5.55
C LEU A 89 0.87 -2.70 4.07
N ALA A 90 0.50 -3.87 3.54
CA ALA A 90 0.10 -4.04 2.16
C ALA A 90 -1.12 -4.95 2.05
N GLY A 91 -1.97 -4.70 1.06
CA GLY A 91 -3.00 -5.67 0.67
C GLY A 91 -2.35 -6.94 0.09
N PRO A 92 -2.98 -8.13 0.26
CA PRO A 92 -2.43 -9.39 -0.24
C PRO A 92 -2.41 -9.46 -1.78
N ARG A 93 -3.29 -8.69 -2.43
CA ARG A 93 -3.44 -8.60 -3.89
C ARG A 93 -4.14 -7.31 -4.27
N GLY A 94 -3.76 -6.74 -5.41
CA GLY A 94 -4.52 -5.69 -6.08
C GLY A 94 -5.84 -6.22 -6.68
N GLN A 95 -6.66 -5.32 -7.21
CA GLN A 95 -7.80 -5.69 -8.05
C GLN A 95 -7.88 -4.67 -9.18
N GLY A 96 -7.36 -4.94 -10.37
CA GLY A 96 -7.41 -4.01 -11.50
C GLY A 96 -6.14 -3.91 -12.36
N GLY A 97 -5.06 -4.60 -11.96
CA GLY A 97 -3.84 -4.79 -12.77
C GLY A 97 -3.65 -6.26 -13.14
N GLU A 98 -2.41 -6.74 -13.16
CA GLU A 98 -2.13 -8.18 -13.29
C GLU A 98 -2.59 -8.99 -12.08
N ASP A 99 -2.77 -8.33 -10.93
CA ASP A 99 -3.29 -8.89 -9.68
C ASP A 99 -2.57 -10.18 -9.23
N THR A 100 -1.26 -10.23 -9.48
CA THR A 100 -0.44 -11.42 -9.17
C THR A 100 -0.34 -11.72 -7.68
N GLY A 101 -0.46 -10.68 -6.83
CA GLY A 101 -0.23 -10.77 -5.39
C GLY A 101 1.25 -10.86 -5.01
N LEU A 102 2.18 -10.63 -5.95
CA LEU A 102 3.62 -10.80 -5.74
C LEU A 102 4.32 -9.57 -5.17
N VAL A 103 3.74 -8.37 -5.32
CA VAL A 103 4.37 -7.11 -4.91
C VAL A 103 4.84 -7.10 -3.45
N PRO A 104 4.03 -7.52 -2.44
CA PRO A 104 4.49 -7.54 -1.05
C PRO A 104 5.70 -8.46 -0.83
N TYR A 105 5.72 -9.63 -1.48
CA TYR A 105 6.81 -10.60 -1.37
C TYR A 105 8.09 -10.11 -2.05
N ALA A 106 7.96 -9.53 -3.26
CA ALA A 106 9.10 -8.96 -3.98
C ALA A 106 9.72 -7.78 -3.23
N LEU A 107 8.89 -6.95 -2.58
CA LEU A 107 9.35 -5.88 -1.71
C LEU A 107 10.10 -6.39 -0.49
N ALA A 108 9.52 -7.33 0.26
CA ALA A 108 10.15 -7.91 1.44
C ALA A 108 11.52 -8.54 1.09
N HIS A 109 11.57 -9.30 0.00
CA HIS A 109 12.81 -9.89 -0.49
C HIS A 109 13.87 -8.81 -0.83
N ARG A 110 13.48 -7.76 -1.58
CA ARG A 110 14.39 -6.69 -2.01
C ARG A 110 14.87 -5.79 -0.86
N LEU A 111 14.07 -5.65 0.19
CA LEU A 111 14.42 -4.91 1.39
C LEU A 111 15.20 -5.76 2.40
N GLY A 112 15.20 -7.09 2.24
CA GLY A 112 15.74 -8.03 3.24
C GLY A 112 14.90 -8.05 4.52
N TRP A 113 13.61 -7.75 4.42
CA TRP A 113 12.70 -7.64 5.56
C TRP A 113 11.87 -8.91 5.75
N PRO A 114 11.48 -9.25 7.00
CA PRO A 114 10.50 -10.30 7.24
C PRO A 114 9.14 -9.91 6.67
N LEU A 115 8.38 -10.92 6.23
CA LEU A 115 7.00 -10.76 5.75
C LEU A 115 6.07 -11.66 6.58
N ILE A 116 4.98 -11.07 7.06
CA ILE A 116 3.92 -11.77 7.80
C ILE A 116 2.65 -11.68 6.95
N PRO A 117 2.21 -12.78 6.32
CA PRO A 117 0.97 -12.78 5.55
C PRO A 117 -0.26 -12.87 6.47
N ASP A 118 -1.42 -12.46 5.96
CA ASP A 118 -2.74 -12.67 6.57
C ASP A 118 -2.89 -12.16 8.02
N ALA A 119 -2.21 -11.05 8.34
CA ALA A 119 -2.34 -10.39 9.64
C ALA A 119 -3.77 -9.84 9.83
N VAL A 120 -4.43 -10.30 10.90
CA VAL A 120 -5.81 -9.89 11.25
C VAL A 120 -5.86 -8.82 12.35
N ALA A 121 -4.79 -8.69 13.13
CA ALA A 121 -4.65 -7.72 14.22
C ALA A 121 -3.17 -7.40 14.46
N LEU A 122 -2.89 -6.17 14.90
CA LEU A 122 -1.57 -5.70 15.29
C LEU A 122 -1.68 -5.00 16.63
N VAL A 123 -0.74 -5.26 17.53
CA VAL A 123 -0.65 -4.64 18.85
C VAL A 123 0.71 -3.93 18.96
N PRO A 124 0.77 -2.72 19.55
CA PRO A 124 2.01 -1.97 19.73
C PRO A 124 3.05 -2.66 20.61
#